data_AF-A0A4Y7SD80-F1
#
_entry.id   AF-A0A4Y7SD80-F1
#
_cell.length_a   1.000
_cell.length_b   1.000
_cell.length_c   1.000
_cell.angle_alpha   90.00
_cell.angle_beta   90.00
_cell.angle_gamma   90.00
#
_symmetry.space_group_name_H-M   'P 1'
#
loop_
_entity.id
_entity.type
_entity.pdbx_description
1 polymer ?
#
loop_
_entity_poly.entity_id
_entity_poly.type
_entity_poly.pdbx_seq_one_letter_code
_entity_poly.pdbx_strand_id
1 'polypeptide(L)'
;MGRPKLYSTKEERLAAARKRSQEHYYRNQESISLARRTRYTTLKSTGPPTRAASAKRRKTSLSDEEHKVKNRLKSQRYYERNKSNIRQKRQARRSAANAAHVSYVPAMYTLTVHIDTNTHQHLYNFRYESTHSGPAFNSWEQHSSYLAEQISSALGHASIDVFLEKVAVCYLTGKDSEALGQAYEPFEELKRRVWDHQHVILNRFGAGAPLRETMAMVSNLDLIIDLASDMIAYNLGHGYDGFLDYYEKGYLQYQRVYDLVPSDLDL
;
A
#
# COMPACT_ATOMS: atom_id res chain seq x y z
N MET A 1 -35.25 -1.86 22.21
CA MET A 1 -34.69 -2.05 23.57
C MET A 1 -33.62 -1.00 23.83
N GLY A 2 -33.85 -0.05 24.73
CA GLY A 2 -32.88 1.01 25.07
C GLY A 2 -31.74 0.49 25.94
N ARG A 3 -30.55 1.09 25.84
CA ARG A 3 -29.38 0.68 26.66
C ARG A 3 -29.66 0.92 28.16
N PRO A 4 -29.34 -0.04 29.04
CA PRO A 4 -29.52 0.12 30.48
C PRO A 4 -28.61 1.23 31.03
N LYS A 5 -29.13 2.00 31.99
CA LYS A 5 -28.36 3.04 32.68
C LYS A 5 -27.34 2.39 33.61
N LEU A 6 -26.08 2.85 33.53
CA LEU A 6 -24.97 2.34 34.33
C LEU A 6 -25.08 2.63 35.84
N TYR A 7 -25.88 3.62 36.24
CA TYR A 7 -26.08 4.01 37.63
C TYR A 7 -27.57 4.26 37.86
N SER A 8 -28.09 3.80 38.99
CA SER A 8 -29.50 3.90 39.33
C SER A 8 -29.84 5.27 39.92
N THR A 9 -28.92 5.85 40.71
CA THR A 9 -29.09 7.14 41.37
C THR A 9 -28.00 8.17 41.02
N LYS A 10 -28.29 9.45 41.28
CA LYS A 10 -27.34 10.56 41.10
C LYS A 10 -26.17 10.46 42.08
N GLU A 11 -26.43 9.95 43.28
CA GLU A 11 -25.43 9.77 44.34
C GLU A 11 -24.42 8.68 43.99
N GLU A 12 -24.90 7.54 43.49
CA GLU A 12 -24.04 6.46 42.96
C GLU A 12 -23.12 6.97 41.85
N ARG A 13 -23.65 7.79 40.95
CA ARG A 13 -22.86 8.38 39.87
C ARG A 13 -21.75 9.29 40.41
N LEU A 14 -22.03 10.08 41.44
CA LEU A 14 -21.05 10.97 42.08
C LEU A 14 -20.00 10.17 42.86
N ALA A 15 -20.41 9.15 43.61
CA ALA A 15 -19.51 8.25 44.32
C ALA A 15 -18.56 7.53 43.35
N ALA A 16 -19.11 6.97 42.25
CA ALA A 16 -18.32 6.32 41.22
C ALA A 16 -17.37 7.29 40.48
N ALA A 17 -17.74 8.57 40.35
CA ALA A 17 -16.85 9.59 39.80
C ALA A 17 -15.71 9.95 40.77
N ARG A 18 -16.00 10.10 42.07
CA ARG A 18 -15.00 10.33 43.11
C ARG A 18 -13.99 9.18 43.17
N LYS A 19 -14.47 7.94 43.19
CA LYS A 19 -13.62 6.74 43.19
C LYS A 19 -12.70 6.68 41.97
N ARG A 20 -13.24 6.86 40.76
CA ARG A 20 -12.44 6.94 39.52
C ARG A 20 -11.42 8.08 39.55
N SER A 21 -11.77 9.22 40.11
CA SER A 21 -10.84 10.35 40.25
C SER A 21 -9.70 10.03 41.21
N GLN A 22 -9.98 9.34 42.32
CA GLN A 22 -8.96 8.90 43.27
C GLN A 22 -8.03 7.87 42.63
N GLU A 23 -8.57 6.83 42.00
CA GLU A 23 -7.79 5.82 41.28
C GLU A 23 -6.90 6.44 40.20
N HIS A 24 -7.46 7.37 39.41
CA HIS A 24 -6.70 8.11 38.41
C HIS A 24 -5.57 8.95 39.04
N TYR A 25 -5.82 9.59 40.19
CA TYR A 25 -4.79 10.38 40.88
C TYR A 25 -3.64 9.49 41.35
N TYR A 26 -3.92 8.37 42.02
CA TYR A 26 -2.90 7.46 42.50
C TYR A 26 -2.13 6.80 41.33
N ARG A 27 -2.82 6.38 40.28
CA ARG A 27 -2.19 5.81 39.08
C ARG A 27 -1.24 6.79 38.38
N ASN A 28 -1.54 8.08 38.42
CA ASN A 28 -0.76 9.12 37.76
C ASN A 28 0.03 10.01 38.73
N GLN A 29 0.24 9.57 39.97
CA GLN A 29 0.83 10.40 41.01
C GLN A 29 2.22 10.89 40.62
N GLU A 30 3.04 10.02 40.03
CA GLU A 30 4.39 10.34 39.56
C GLU A 30 4.38 11.38 38.45
N SER A 31 3.55 11.20 37.41
CA SER A 31 3.45 12.16 36.30
C SER A 31 2.91 13.53 36.76
N ILE A 32 1.95 13.54 37.69
CA ILE A 32 1.45 14.76 38.33
C ILE A 32 2.58 15.44 39.12
N SER A 33 3.38 14.68 39.88
CA SER A 33 4.51 15.21 40.64
C SER A 33 5.59 15.80 39.73
N LEU A 34 5.91 15.14 38.62
CA LEU A 34 6.91 15.56 37.65
C LEU A 34 6.46 16.82 36.93
N ALA A 35 5.19 16.88 36.51
CA ALA A 35 4.58 18.09 35.93
C ALA A 35 4.55 19.27 36.90
N ARG A 36 4.38 19.02 38.21
CA ARG A 36 4.48 20.05 39.25
C ARG A 36 5.93 20.54 39.42
N ARG A 37 6.90 19.62 39.43
CA ARG A 37 8.33 19.96 39.49
C ARG A 37 8.76 20.80 38.29
N THR A 38 8.39 20.41 37.07
CA THR A 38 8.73 21.17 35.85
C THR A 38 8.08 22.55 35.82
N ARG A 39 6.84 22.70 36.29
CA ARG A 39 6.22 24.02 36.47
C ARG A 39 6.96 24.88 37.50
N TYR A 40 7.41 24.29 38.59
CA TYR A 40 8.15 25.02 39.62
C TYR A 40 9.54 25.45 39.12
N THR A 41 10.26 24.58 38.41
CA THR A 41 11.57 24.92 37.84
C THR A 41 11.47 26.01 36.77
N THR A 42 10.46 25.92 35.88
CA THR A 42 10.19 26.95 34.88
C THR A 42 9.83 28.28 35.52
N LEU A 43 8.95 28.30 36.52
CA LEU A 43 8.62 29.52 37.28
C LEU A 43 9.83 30.10 38.02
N LYS A 44 10.76 29.26 38.50
CA LYS A 44 11.99 29.71 39.15
C LYS A 44 12.99 30.28 38.15
N SER A 45 13.07 29.75 36.93
CA SER A 45 14.00 30.23 35.90
C SER A 45 13.49 31.48 35.16
N THR A 46 12.17 31.66 35.03
CA THR A 46 11.58 32.84 34.36
C THR A 46 11.30 33.99 35.31
N GLY A 47 11.63 33.85 36.60
CA GLY A 47 11.20 34.76 37.65
C GLY A 47 9.70 34.65 37.97
N PRO A 48 9.25 35.14 39.14
CA PRO A 48 7.84 35.20 39.46
C PRO A 48 7.16 36.01 38.35
N PRO A 49 6.01 35.54 37.80
CA PRO A 49 5.28 36.31 36.81
C PRO A 49 5.01 37.67 37.44
N THR A 50 5.54 38.73 36.83
CA THR A 50 5.17 40.09 37.17
C THR A 50 3.65 40.10 37.17
N ARG A 51 3.06 40.50 38.30
CA ARG A 51 1.62 40.73 38.44
C ARG A 51 1.25 41.91 37.53
N ALA A 52 1.36 41.75 36.22
CA ALA A 52 0.56 42.50 35.29
C ALA A 52 -0.86 42.15 35.68
N ALA A 53 -1.53 43.13 36.29
CA ALA A 53 -2.85 43.01 36.87
C ALA A 53 -3.70 42.11 36.00
N SER A 54 -4.05 40.92 36.52
CA SER A 54 -5.14 40.15 35.97
C SER A 54 -6.40 40.94 36.32
N ALA A 55 -6.60 42.04 35.61
CA ALA A 55 -7.89 42.61 35.38
C ALA A 55 -8.72 41.42 34.92
N LYS A 56 -9.52 40.88 35.85
CA LYS A 56 -10.52 39.87 35.58
C LYS A 56 -11.39 40.52 34.54
N ARG A 57 -11.03 40.34 33.27
CA ARG A 57 -11.76 40.80 32.11
C ARG A 57 -13.08 40.08 32.27
N ARG A 58 -14.07 40.77 32.84
CA ARG A 58 -15.44 40.30 32.96
C ARG A 58 -15.80 39.99 31.53
N LYS A 59 -15.72 38.71 31.15
CA LYS A 59 -16.13 38.28 29.83
C LYS A 59 -17.59 38.63 29.80
N THR A 60 -17.94 39.60 28.96
CA THR A 60 -19.32 39.84 28.57
C THR A 60 -19.94 38.47 28.29
N SER A 61 -21.06 38.18 28.94
CA SER A 61 -21.80 36.96 28.68
C SER A 61 -22.06 36.94 27.18
N LEU A 62 -21.45 35.98 26.49
CA LEU A 62 -21.66 35.79 25.05
C LEU A 62 -23.16 35.57 24.85
N SER A 63 -23.70 36.12 23.76
CA SER A 63 -25.08 35.82 23.40
C SER A 63 -25.24 34.33 23.07
N ASP A 64 -26.47 33.80 23.13
CA ASP A 64 -26.72 32.40 22.83
C ASP A 64 -26.24 32.00 21.42
N GLU A 65 -26.36 32.92 20.46
CA GLU A 65 -25.86 32.71 19.09
C GLU A 65 -24.33 32.68 19.02
N GLU A 66 -23.66 33.57 19.77
CA GLU A 66 -22.20 33.56 19.86
C GLU A 66 -21.69 32.29 20.55
N HIS A 67 -22.42 31.78 21.54
CA HIS A 67 -22.14 30.49 22.17
C HIS A 67 -22.27 29.32 21.20
N LYS A 68 -23.30 29.30 20.36
CA LYS A 68 -23.48 28.26 19.32
C LYS A 68 -22.34 28.28 18.31
N VAL A 69 -21.97 29.45 17.78
CA VAL A 69 -20.88 29.60 16.81
C VAL A 69 -19.56 29.13 17.41
N LYS A 70 -19.27 29.53 18.65
CA LYS A 70 -18.03 29.13 19.34
C LYS A 70 -17.98 27.64 19.64
N ASN A 71 -19.11 27.02 20.00
CA ASN A 71 -19.20 25.58 20.18
C ASN A 71 -19.01 24.84 18.86
N ARG A 72 -19.59 25.33 17.75
CA ARG A 72 -19.42 24.75 16.42
C ARG A 72 -17.96 24.78 15.94
N LEU A 73 -17.29 25.91 16.13
CA LEU A 73 -15.85 26.05 15.84
C LEU A 73 -15.00 25.14 16.73
N LYS A 74 -15.34 25.01 18.02
CA LYS A 74 -14.64 24.12 18.95
C LYS A 74 -14.83 22.66 18.56
N SER A 75 -16.04 22.24 18.18
CA SER A 75 -16.31 20.88 17.71
C SER A 75 -15.61 20.58 16.39
N GLN A 76 -15.56 21.55 15.47
CA GLN A 76 -14.86 21.40 14.19
C GLN A 76 -13.36 21.21 14.40
N ARG A 77 -12.72 22.06 15.23
CA ARG A 77 -11.30 21.91 15.59
C ARG A 77 -11.02 20.58 16.29
N TYR A 78 -11.91 20.14 17.17
CA TYR A 78 -11.79 18.84 17.84
C TYR A 78 -11.91 17.68 16.85
N TYR A 79 -12.85 17.77 15.90
CA TYR A 79 -13.04 16.76 14.87
C TYR A 79 -11.83 16.67 13.95
N GLU A 80 -11.33 17.80 13.43
CA GLU A 80 -10.12 17.83 12.59
C GLU A 80 -8.91 17.25 13.33
N ARG A 81 -8.71 17.63 14.59
CA ARG A 81 -7.60 17.10 15.41
C ARG A 81 -7.71 15.60 15.71
N ASN A 82 -8.92 15.05 15.75
CA ASN A 82 -9.17 13.62 16.05
C ASN A 82 -9.63 12.80 14.85
N LYS A 83 -9.62 13.35 13.63
CA LYS A 83 -10.14 12.70 12.43
C LYS A 83 -9.42 11.38 12.14
N SER A 84 -8.10 11.36 12.33
CA SER A 84 -7.26 10.15 12.24
C SER A 84 -7.64 9.11 13.30
N ASN A 85 -7.80 9.52 14.55
CA ASN A 85 -8.11 8.65 15.69
C ASN A 85 -9.55 8.08 15.61
N ILE A 86 -10.51 8.86 15.10
CA ILE A 86 -11.88 8.42 14.83
C ILE A 86 -11.92 7.44 13.66
N ARG A 87 -11.13 7.66 12.60
CA ARG A 87 -10.97 6.72 11.48
C ARG A 87 -10.37 5.40 11.96
N GLN A 88 -9.29 5.44 12.73
CA GLN A 88 -8.67 4.26 13.35
C GLN A 88 -9.64 3.48 14.24
N LYS A 89 -10.40 4.16 15.12
CA LYS A 89 -11.42 3.49 15.95
C LYS A 89 -12.57 2.87 15.15
N ARG A 90 -12.95 3.46 14.02
CA ARG A 90 -13.96 2.88 13.11
C ARG A 90 -13.40 1.67 12.37
N GLN A 91 -12.14 1.73 11.95
CA GLN A 91 -11.43 0.64 11.30
C GLN A 91 -11.25 -0.55 12.25
N ALA A 92 -10.83 -0.31 13.51
CA ALA A 92 -10.72 -1.35 14.54
C ALA A 92 -12.06 -2.04 14.87
N ARG A 93 -13.19 -1.32 14.76
CA ARG A 93 -14.53 -1.93 14.93
C ARG A 93 -14.96 -2.75 13.72
N ARG A 94 -14.58 -2.33 12.51
CA ARG A 94 -14.85 -3.08 11.27
C ARG A 94 -13.98 -4.33 11.19
N SER A 95 -12.69 -4.25 11.55
CA SER A 95 -11.81 -5.42 11.61
C SER A 95 -12.27 -6.42 12.65
N ALA A 96 -12.73 -5.98 13.83
CA ALA A 96 -13.33 -6.87 14.83
C ALA A 96 -14.63 -7.54 14.35
N ALA A 97 -15.46 -6.84 13.56
CA ALA A 97 -16.67 -7.41 12.96
C ALA A 97 -16.35 -8.38 11.82
N ASN A 98 -15.36 -8.07 10.99
CA ASN A 98 -14.93 -8.93 9.89
C ASN A 98 -14.19 -10.18 10.40
N ALA A 99 -13.38 -10.06 11.46
CA ALA A 99 -12.75 -11.20 12.11
C ALA A 99 -13.78 -12.20 12.67
N ALA A 100 -14.96 -11.73 13.09
CA ALA A 100 -16.07 -12.59 13.49
C ALA A 100 -16.79 -13.25 12.29
N HIS A 101 -16.58 -12.74 11.07
CA HIS A 101 -17.23 -13.22 9.84
C HIS A 101 -16.34 -14.16 9.01
N VAL A 102 -15.01 -14.11 9.21
CA VAL A 102 -14.00 -14.89 8.47
C VAL A 102 -13.82 -16.33 9.00
N SER A 103 -14.46 -16.71 10.12
CA SER A 103 -14.42 -18.10 10.60
C SER A 103 -15.26 -19.10 9.77
N TYR A 104 -15.73 -18.74 8.57
CA TYR A 104 -16.74 -19.54 7.86
C TYR A 104 -16.52 -19.79 6.36
N VAL A 105 -15.35 -19.51 5.76
CA VAL A 105 -15.15 -19.84 4.33
C VAL A 105 -13.76 -20.45 4.07
N PRO A 106 -13.65 -21.75 3.77
CA PRO A 106 -12.39 -22.38 3.39
C PRO A 106 -12.16 -22.38 1.86
N ALA A 107 -10.93 -21.96 1.50
CA ALA A 107 -10.05 -22.42 0.42
C ALA A 107 -10.63 -22.76 -0.98
N MET A 108 -10.36 -21.92 -2.00
CA MET A 108 -10.62 -22.23 -3.42
C MET A 108 -9.71 -21.52 -4.46
N TYR A 109 -8.56 -20.94 -4.08
CA TYR A 109 -7.67 -20.29 -5.06
C TYR A 109 -6.20 -20.69 -4.87
N THR A 110 -5.77 -21.73 -5.57
CA THR A 110 -4.35 -22.05 -5.79
C THR A 110 -3.97 -21.62 -7.22
N LEU A 111 -3.02 -20.70 -7.34
CA LEU A 111 -2.46 -20.24 -8.61
C LEU A 111 -1.40 -21.25 -9.07
N THR A 112 -1.73 -22.15 -10.00
CA THR A 112 -0.74 -23.03 -10.64
C THR A 112 -0.12 -22.31 -11.84
N VAL A 113 1.06 -21.71 -11.62
CA VAL A 113 1.93 -21.24 -12.71
C VAL A 113 2.78 -22.42 -13.15
N HIS A 114 2.41 -23.07 -14.26
CA HIS A 114 3.25 -24.09 -14.90
C HIS A 114 4.28 -23.39 -15.80
N ILE A 115 5.50 -23.24 -15.29
CA ILE A 115 6.67 -22.91 -16.12
C ILE A 115 7.37 -24.22 -16.42
N ASP A 116 7.33 -24.65 -17.68
CA ASP A 116 8.06 -25.82 -18.16
C ASP A 116 9.58 -25.55 -18.11
N THR A 117 10.20 -25.96 -17.01
CA THR A 117 11.65 -25.86 -16.76
C THR A 117 12.50 -26.71 -17.71
N ASN A 118 11.88 -27.60 -18.51
CA ASN A 118 12.57 -28.44 -19.51
C ASN A 118 13.01 -27.70 -20.79
N THR A 119 12.59 -26.44 -21.00
CA THR A 119 13.02 -25.66 -22.17
C THR A 119 14.46 -25.11 -22.08
N HIS A 120 15.09 -25.17 -20.91
CA HIS A 120 16.49 -24.74 -20.73
C HIS A 120 17.52 -25.56 -21.53
N GLN A 121 17.26 -26.85 -21.81
CA GLN A 121 18.23 -27.69 -22.54
C GLN A 121 18.21 -27.49 -24.05
N HIS A 122 17.11 -27.01 -24.65
CA HIS A 122 17.05 -26.79 -26.09
C HIS A 122 17.64 -25.44 -26.52
N LEU A 123 17.73 -24.45 -25.62
CA LEU A 123 18.26 -23.12 -25.94
C LEU A 123 19.80 -23.04 -25.91
N TYR A 124 20.48 -23.85 -25.08
CA TYR A 124 21.95 -23.96 -25.13
C TYR A 124 22.47 -24.72 -26.36
N ASN A 125 21.60 -25.42 -27.09
CA ASN A 125 21.94 -26.06 -28.36
C ASN A 125 21.73 -25.15 -29.58
N PHE A 126 21.26 -23.91 -29.41
CA PHE A 126 21.51 -22.84 -30.38
C PHE A 126 22.94 -22.33 -30.23
N ARG A 127 23.91 -23.25 -30.35
CA ARG A 127 25.29 -22.90 -30.61
C ARG A 127 25.26 -22.24 -31.99
N TYR A 128 25.48 -20.92 -32.03
CA TYR A 128 25.81 -20.24 -33.27
C TYR A 128 27.13 -20.83 -33.77
N GLU A 129 27.07 -21.96 -34.49
CA GLU A 129 28.20 -22.48 -35.22
C GLU A 129 28.62 -21.38 -36.20
N SER A 130 29.75 -20.75 -35.90
CA SER A 130 30.35 -19.67 -36.68
C SER A 130 31.04 -20.26 -37.92
N THR A 131 30.29 -20.99 -38.73
CA THR A 131 30.79 -21.61 -39.97
C THR A 131 30.29 -20.82 -41.18
N HIS A 132 30.66 -19.54 -41.27
CA HIS A 132 30.69 -18.71 -42.50
C HIS A 132 29.50 -18.73 -43.50
N SER A 133 28.38 -19.41 -43.25
CA SER A 133 27.09 -19.21 -43.89
C SER A 133 26.18 -18.62 -42.84
N GLY A 134 25.88 -17.32 -42.96
CA GLY A 134 25.01 -16.64 -42.01
C GLY A 134 23.69 -17.40 -41.85
N PRO A 135 23.13 -17.50 -40.63
CA PRO A 135 21.77 -17.99 -40.44
C PRO A 135 20.83 -17.28 -41.40
N ALA A 136 19.97 -18.04 -42.08
CA ALA A 136 19.01 -17.48 -43.02
C ALA A 136 18.27 -16.30 -42.37
N PHE A 137 17.99 -15.25 -43.16
CA PHE A 137 17.33 -14.01 -42.71
C PHE A 137 16.08 -14.26 -41.84
N ASN A 138 15.40 -15.39 -41.99
CA ASN A 138 14.18 -15.72 -41.24
C ASN A 138 14.43 -16.17 -39.78
N SER A 139 15.68 -16.45 -39.37
CA SER A 139 15.95 -17.04 -38.06
C SER A 139 15.70 -16.07 -36.89
N TRP A 140 15.91 -14.76 -37.09
CA TRP A 140 15.73 -13.76 -36.03
C TRP A 140 14.26 -13.35 -35.88
N GLU A 141 13.49 -13.31 -36.96
CA GLU A 141 12.04 -13.04 -36.93
C GLU A 141 11.31 -14.13 -36.15
N GLN A 142 11.68 -15.39 -36.42
CA GLN A 142 11.18 -16.54 -35.68
C GLN A 142 11.54 -16.46 -34.20
N HIS A 143 12.78 -16.05 -33.87
CA HIS A 143 13.20 -15.90 -32.49
C HIS A 143 12.49 -14.74 -31.78
N SER A 144 12.27 -13.61 -32.46
CA SER A 144 11.53 -12.47 -31.91
C SER A 144 10.07 -12.85 -31.63
N SER A 145 9.44 -13.58 -32.57
CA SER A 145 8.08 -14.09 -32.42
C SER A 145 7.98 -15.07 -31.26
N TYR A 146 8.97 -15.96 -31.12
CA TYR A 146 9.05 -16.90 -30.00
C TYR A 146 9.20 -16.19 -28.66
N LEU A 147 10.06 -15.17 -28.55
CA LEU A 147 10.20 -14.38 -27.32
C LEU A 147 8.90 -13.63 -26.99
N ALA A 148 8.23 -13.05 -27.99
CA ALA A 148 6.93 -12.41 -27.79
C ALA A 148 5.87 -13.40 -27.28
N GLU A 149 5.84 -14.62 -27.84
CA GLU A 149 4.97 -15.70 -27.39
C GLU A 149 5.29 -16.14 -25.95
N GLN A 150 6.57 -16.25 -25.58
CA GLN A 150 6.97 -16.54 -24.20
C GLN A 150 6.52 -15.45 -23.21
N ILE A 151 6.66 -14.17 -23.58
CA ILE A 151 6.16 -13.05 -22.76
C ILE A 151 4.64 -13.15 -22.60
N SER A 152 3.92 -13.39 -23.71
CA SER A 152 2.46 -13.55 -23.67
C SER A 152 2.03 -14.76 -22.83
N SER A 153 2.75 -15.88 -22.94
CA SER A 153 2.49 -17.10 -22.16
C SER A 153 2.76 -16.89 -20.67
N ALA A 154 3.84 -16.18 -20.31
CA ALA A 154 4.14 -15.83 -18.92
C ALA A 154 3.05 -14.93 -18.29
N LEU A 155 2.42 -14.07 -19.07
CA LEU A 155 1.25 -13.28 -18.66
C LEU A 155 -0.05 -14.12 -18.60
N GLY A 156 -0.03 -15.39 -19.01
CA GLY A 156 -1.21 -16.22 -19.16
C GLY A 156 -2.17 -15.70 -20.23
N HIS A 157 -1.62 -15.10 -21.31
CA HIS A 157 -2.34 -14.40 -22.37
C HIS A 157 -3.28 -13.29 -21.87
N ALA A 158 -3.00 -12.73 -20.69
CA ALA A 158 -3.72 -11.61 -20.13
C ALA A 158 -2.97 -10.29 -20.37
N SER A 159 -3.68 -9.17 -20.21
CA SER A 159 -3.04 -7.87 -20.11
C SER A 159 -2.25 -7.74 -18.80
N ILE A 160 -1.27 -6.83 -18.76
CA ILE A 160 -0.35 -6.64 -17.62
C ILE A 160 -1.12 -6.36 -16.33
N ASP A 161 -2.13 -5.51 -16.38
CA ASP A 161 -3.01 -5.18 -15.25
C ASP A 161 -3.77 -6.40 -14.73
N VAL A 162 -4.36 -7.20 -15.61
CA VAL A 162 -5.09 -8.42 -15.22
C VAL A 162 -4.13 -9.45 -14.62
N PHE A 163 -2.91 -9.56 -15.15
CA PHE A 163 -1.87 -10.41 -14.57
C PHE A 163 -1.49 -9.94 -13.15
N LEU A 164 -1.14 -8.67 -12.97
CA LEU A 164 -0.74 -8.12 -11.68
C LEU A 164 -1.88 -8.13 -10.65
N GLU A 165 -3.12 -7.93 -11.10
CA GLU A 165 -4.31 -8.06 -10.27
C GLU A 165 -4.46 -9.50 -9.73
N LYS A 166 -4.25 -10.52 -10.58
CA LYS A 166 -4.25 -11.92 -10.13
C LYS A 166 -3.16 -12.17 -9.11
N VAL A 167 -1.96 -11.63 -9.31
CA VAL A 167 -0.83 -11.75 -8.37
C VAL A 167 -1.19 -11.11 -7.02
N ALA A 168 -1.76 -9.90 -7.03
CA ALA A 168 -2.22 -9.20 -5.83
C ALA A 168 -3.29 -10.01 -5.08
N VAL A 169 -4.31 -10.51 -5.80
CA VAL A 169 -5.38 -11.33 -5.22
C VAL A 169 -4.83 -12.61 -4.61
N CYS A 170 -3.93 -13.31 -5.31
CA CYS A 170 -3.31 -14.53 -4.79
C CYS A 170 -2.52 -14.30 -3.51
N TYR A 171 -1.73 -13.21 -3.47
CA TYR A 171 -1.06 -12.78 -2.24
C TYR A 171 -2.07 -12.50 -1.12
N LEU A 172 -3.15 -11.76 -1.41
CA LEU A 172 -4.16 -11.39 -0.42
C LEU A 172 -4.93 -12.59 0.14
N THR A 173 -5.21 -13.59 -0.70
CA THR A 173 -5.90 -14.82 -0.29
C THR A 173 -4.98 -15.80 0.43
N GLY A 174 -3.74 -15.96 -0.04
CA GLY A 174 -2.79 -16.94 0.49
C GLY A 174 -1.96 -16.44 1.65
N LYS A 175 -1.82 -15.11 1.80
CA LYS A 175 -0.86 -14.44 2.69
C LYS A 175 0.59 -14.87 2.50
N ASP A 176 0.89 -15.38 1.31
CA ASP A 176 2.20 -15.88 0.96
C ASP A 176 2.99 -14.82 0.22
N SER A 177 3.93 -14.17 0.92
CA SER A 177 4.80 -13.17 0.33
C SER A 177 5.73 -13.74 -0.75
N GLU A 178 6.01 -15.04 -0.75
CA GLU A 178 6.83 -15.67 -1.78
C GLU A 178 6.12 -15.67 -3.13
N ALA A 179 4.79 -15.76 -3.15
CA ALA A 179 3.99 -15.70 -4.36
C ALA A 179 4.21 -14.41 -5.17
N LEU A 180 4.49 -13.28 -4.50
CA LEU A 180 4.83 -12.03 -5.18
C LEU A 180 6.19 -12.11 -5.89
N GLY A 181 7.18 -12.76 -5.27
CA GLY A 181 8.51 -12.94 -5.84
C GLY A 181 8.53 -13.96 -6.99
N GLN A 182 7.80 -15.07 -6.82
CA GLN A 182 7.68 -16.11 -7.84
C GLN A 182 7.01 -15.62 -9.13
N ALA A 183 6.07 -14.67 -9.02
CA ALA A 183 5.42 -14.06 -10.17
C ALA A 183 6.37 -13.18 -11.01
N TYR A 184 7.46 -12.71 -10.41
CA TYR A 184 8.40 -11.76 -11.01
C TYR A 184 9.58 -12.43 -11.73
N GLU A 185 10.12 -13.52 -11.16
CA GLU A 185 11.32 -14.21 -11.64
C GLU A 185 11.32 -14.56 -13.15
N PRO A 186 10.20 -15.02 -13.76
CA PRO A 186 10.19 -15.37 -15.18
C PRO A 186 10.45 -14.16 -16.10
N PHE A 187 10.03 -12.96 -15.70
CA PHE A 187 10.17 -11.76 -16.52
C PHE A 187 11.61 -11.23 -16.53
N GLU A 188 12.35 -11.37 -15.43
CA GLU A 188 13.78 -11.04 -15.38
C GLU A 188 14.60 -11.93 -16.33
N GLU A 189 14.32 -13.22 -16.33
CA GLU A 189 14.98 -14.15 -17.23
C GLU A 189 14.63 -13.87 -18.70
N LEU A 190 13.35 -13.57 -19.01
CA LEU A 190 12.94 -13.17 -20.35
C LEU A 190 13.62 -11.86 -20.79
N LYS A 191 13.75 -10.88 -19.89
CA LYS A 191 14.43 -9.61 -20.18
C LYS A 191 15.89 -9.82 -20.59
N ARG A 192 16.62 -10.68 -19.87
CA ARG A 192 18.00 -11.04 -20.24
C ARG A 192 18.06 -11.64 -21.65
N ARG A 193 17.17 -12.59 -21.96
CA ARG A 193 17.10 -13.23 -23.29
C ARG A 193 16.79 -12.23 -24.41
N VAL A 194 15.89 -11.29 -24.16
CA VAL A 194 15.56 -10.23 -25.13
C VAL A 194 16.77 -9.31 -25.34
N TRP A 195 17.53 -8.96 -24.29
CA TRP A 195 18.78 -8.18 -24.45
C TRP A 195 19.84 -8.92 -25.25
N ASP A 196 20.05 -10.21 -24.99
CA ASP A 196 20.99 -11.02 -25.78
C ASP A 196 20.59 -11.04 -27.26
N HIS A 197 19.29 -11.21 -27.53
CA HIS A 197 18.76 -11.16 -28.89
C HIS A 197 18.88 -9.77 -29.53
N GLN A 198 18.65 -8.71 -28.76
CA GLN A 198 18.84 -7.32 -29.18
C GLN A 198 20.29 -7.06 -29.61
N HIS A 199 21.27 -7.58 -28.87
CA HIS A 199 22.68 -7.51 -29.25
C HIS A 199 22.98 -8.24 -30.56
N VAL A 200 22.39 -9.42 -30.77
CA VAL A 200 22.52 -10.15 -32.05
C VAL A 200 21.95 -9.35 -33.21
N ILE A 201 20.76 -8.77 -33.04
CA ILE A 201 20.12 -7.92 -34.06
C ILE A 201 20.99 -6.71 -34.37
N LEU A 202 21.45 -5.99 -33.33
CA LEU A 202 22.25 -4.78 -33.50
C LEU A 202 23.56 -5.07 -34.23
N ASN A 203 24.24 -6.16 -33.89
CA ASN A 203 25.51 -6.55 -34.51
C ASN A 203 25.36 -6.99 -35.98
N ARG A 204 24.19 -7.50 -36.38
CA ARG A 204 23.96 -8.03 -37.73
C ARG A 204 23.27 -7.07 -38.68
N PHE A 205 22.26 -6.36 -38.18
CA PHE A 205 21.35 -5.56 -39.00
C PHE A 205 21.45 -4.06 -38.67
N GLY A 206 22.13 -3.69 -37.58
CA GLY A 206 22.22 -2.31 -37.12
C GLY A 206 20.90 -1.79 -36.54
N ALA A 207 20.73 -0.46 -36.54
CA ALA A 207 19.50 0.17 -36.10
C ALA A 207 18.41 0.04 -37.16
N GLY A 208 17.24 -0.47 -36.79
CA GLY A 208 16.12 -0.67 -37.72
C GLY A 208 14.83 -1.09 -37.03
N ALA A 209 13.83 -1.48 -37.82
CA ALA A 209 12.55 -2.00 -37.31
C ALA A 209 12.72 -3.21 -36.35
N PRO A 210 13.60 -4.20 -36.63
CA PRO A 210 13.83 -5.34 -35.73
C PRO A 210 14.34 -4.93 -34.34
N LEU A 211 15.22 -3.92 -34.30
CA LEU A 211 15.72 -3.36 -33.05
C LEU A 211 14.60 -2.67 -32.28
N ARG A 212 13.70 -1.96 -32.98
CA ARG A 212 12.56 -1.28 -32.36
C ARG A 212 11.59 -2.27 -31.74
N GLU A 213 11.34 -3.40 -32.39
CA GLU A 213 10.48 -4.47 -31.85
C GLU A 213 11.04 -5.05 -30.55
N THR A 214 12.34 -5.38 -30.53
CA THR A 214 12.98 -5.87 -29.30
C THR A 214 13.03 -4.80 -28.20
N MET A 215 13.26 -3.54 -28.54
CA MET A 215 13.15 -2.43 -27.58
C MET A 215 11.75 -2.30 -26.99
N ALA A 216 10.70 -2.50 -27.79
CA ALA A 216 9.33 -2.50 -27.28
C ALA A 216 9.07 -3.68 -26.32
N MET A 217 9.61 -4.87 -26.62
CA MET A 217 9.56 -6.01 -25.70
C MET A 217 10.27 -5.72 -24.38
N VAL A 218 11.48 -5.14 -24.42
CA VAL A 218 12.22 -4.72 -23.22
C VAL A 218 11.41 -3.71 -22.41
N SER A 219 10.84 -2.69 -23.06
CA SER A 219 10.02 -1.68 -22.38
C SER A 219 8.79 -2.29 -21.71
N ASN A 220 8.14 -3.27 -22.33
CA ASN A 220 7.00 -3.97 -21.72
C ASN A 220 7.44 -4.80 -20.51
N LEU A 221 8.59 -5.49 -20.61
CA LEU A 221 9.16 -6.26 -19.51
C LEU A 221 9.57 -5.37 -18.34
N ASP A 222 10.20 -4.22 -18.61
CA ASP A 222 10.55 -3.22 -17.60
C ASP A 222 9.31 -2.73 -16.85
N LEU A 223 8.23 -2.42 -17.58
CA LEU A 223 6.97 -2.01 -16.96
C LEU A 223 6.41 -3.09 -16.02
N ILE A 224 6.40 -4.36 -16.44
CA ILE A 224 5.92 -5.47 -15.60
C ILE A 224 6.79 -5.60 -14.34
N ILE A 225 8.11 -5.59 -14.53
CA ILE A 225 9.11 -5.71 -13.47
C ILE A 225 8.97 -4.59 -12.44
N ASP A 226 8.87 -3.34 -12.90
CA ASP A 226 8.76 -2.17 -12.02
C ASP A 226 7.47 -2.20 -11.20
N LEU A 227 6.34 -2.54 -11.84
CA LEU A 227 5.03 -2.62 -11.17
C LEU A 227 4.98 -3.77 -10.15
N ALA A 228 5.55 -4.93 -10.48
CA ALA A 228 5.64 -6.06 -9.55
C ALA A 228 6.59 -5.73 -8.37
N SER A 229 7.71 -5.07 -8.66
CA SER A 229 8.68 -4.64 -7.66
C SER A 229 8.08 -3.62 -6.67
N ASP A 230 7.23 -2.70 -7.14
CA ASP A 230 6.50 -1.77 -6.27
C ASP A 230 5.59 -2.53 -5.29
N MET A 231 4.87 -3.54 -5.77
CA MET A 231 4.04 -4.40 -4.90
C MET A 231 4.86 -5.12 -3.83
N ILE A 232 6.02 -5.69 -4.21
CA ILE A 232 6.94 -6.38 -3.30
C ILE A 232 7.50 -5.40 -2.27
N ALA A 233 8.01 -4.24 -2.72
CA ALA A 233 8.59 -3.22 -1.86
C ALA A 233 7.56 -2.70 -0.85
N TYR A 234 6.33 -2.44 -1.29
CA TYR A 234 5.25 -1.99 -0.43
C TYR A 234 4.86 -3.06 0.60
N ASN A 235 4.76 -4.32 0.18
CA ASN A 235 4.51 -5.43 1.09
C ASN A 235 5.62 -5.57 2.15
N LEU A 236 6.88 -5.47 1.77
CA LEU A 236 8.02 -5.53 2.70
C LEU A 236 8.01 -4.35 3.69
N GLY A 237 7.62 -3.15 3.24
CA GLY A 237 7.60 -1.95 4.06
C GLY A 237 6.42 -1.86 5.03
N HIS A 238 5.26 -2.41 4.67
CA HIS A 238 4.00 -2.19 5.41
C HIS A 238 3.30 -3.48 5.87
N GLY A 239 3.79 -4.65 5.45
CA GLY A 239 3.18 -5.94 5.72
C GLY A 239 1.81 -6.11 5.05
N TYR A 240 1.17 -7.24 5.37
CA TYR A 240 -0.12 -7.63 4.79
C TYR A 240 -1.22 -6.59 4.99
N ASP A 241 -1.42 -6.09 6.22
CA ASP A 241 -2.51 -5.16 6.52
C ASP A 241 -2.34 -3.83 5.77
N GLY A 242 -1.09 -3.37 5.63
CA GLY A 242 -0.77 -2.20 4.85
C GLY A 242 -1.02 -2.41 3.37
N PHE A 243 -0.56 -3.55 2.83
CA PHE A 243 -0.77 -3.91 1.43
C PHE A 243 -2.27 -4.02 1.08
N LEU A 244 -3.08 -4.68 1.93
CA LEU A 244 -4.52 -4.79 1.75
C LEU A 244 -5.21 -3.41 1.75
N ASP A 245 -4.90 -2.54 2.72
CA ASP A 245 -5.46 -1.19 2.77
C ASP A 245 -5.08 -0.34 1.55
N TYR A 246 -3.89 -0.57 0.97
CA TYR A 246 -3.41 0.13 -0.22
C TYR A 246 -4.07 -0.39 -1.50
N TYR A 247 -4.21 -1.71 -1.62
CA TYR A 247 -4.94 -2.40 -2.69
C TYR A 247 -6.42 -1.99 -2.71
N GLU A 248 -7.12 -2.00 -1.57
CA GLU A 248 -8.53 -1.59 -1.45
C GLU A 248 -8.77 -0.12 -1.84
N LYS A 249 -7.74 0.72 -1.71
CA LYS A 249 -7.80 2.15 -2.06
C LYS A 249 -7.45 2.44 -3.52
N GLY A 250 -7.08 1.43 -4.31
CA GLY A 250 -6.65 1.65 -5.69
C GLY A 250 -5.29 2.38 -5.77
N TYR A 251 -4.41 2.18 -4.79
CA TYR A 251 -3.19 2.96 -4.68
C TYR A 251 -1.95 2.28 -5.27
N LEU A 252 -2.03 0.98 -5.61
CA LEU A 252 -0.92 0.29 -6.27
C LEU A 252 -0.67 0.93 -7.63
N GLN A 253 0.61 1.04 -8.00
CA GLN A 253 0.98 1.78 -9.20
C GLN A 253 0.27 1.23 -10.45
N TYR A 254 0.16 -0.09 -10.59
CA TYR A 254 -0.50 -0.72 -11.75
C TYR A 254 -1.98 -0.38 -11.86
N GLN A 255 -2.66 -0.11 -10.74
CA GLN A 255 -4.08 0.28 -10.72
C GLN A 255 -4.27 1.71 -11.24
N ARG A 256 -3.22 2.55 -11.21
CA ARG A 256 -3.28 3.96 -11.62
C ARG A 256 -2.83 4.21 -13.05
N VAL A 257 -2.16 3.25 -13.70
CA VAL A 257 -1.58 3.43 -15.04
C VAL A 257 -2.67 3.76 -16.08
N TYR A 258 -3.90 3.31 -15.88
CA TYR A 258 -5.01 3.50 -16.83
C TYR A 258 -5.96 4.66 -16.51
N ASP A 259 -5.88 5.26 -15.32
CA ASP A 259 -6.64 6.49 -15.01
C ASP A 259 -6.06 7.74 -15.72
N LEU A 260 -4.88 7.60 -16.33
CA LEU A 260 -4.14 8.69 -16.98
C LEU A 260 -4.15 8.65 -18.50
N VAL A 261 -4.77 7.64 -19.13
CA VAL A 261 -5.04 7.68 -20.57
C VAL A 261 -6.44 8.28 -20.73
N PRO A 262 -6.59 9.55 -21.15
CA PRO A 262 -7.90 10.14 -21.39
C PRO A 262 -8.62 9.27 -22.42
N SER A 263 -9.85 8.89 -22.11
CA SER A 263 -10.73 8.07 -22.95
C SER A 263 -11.12 8.74 -24.28
N ASP A 264 -10.56 9.91 -24.59
CA ASP A 264 -10.96 10.79 -25.69
C ASP A 264 -10.08 10.64 -26.95
N LEU A 265 -9.26 9.58 -27.04
CA LEU A 265 -8.57 9.22 -28.28
C LEU A 265 -9.30 8.05 -28.95
N ASP A 266 -10.50 8.35 -29.46
CA ASP A 266 -11.09 7.61 -30.58
C ASP A 266 -10.20 7.85 -31.82
N LEU A 267 -9.40 6.84 -32.18
CA LEU A 267 -8.71 6.71 -33.47
C LEU A 267 -9.42 5.63 -34.31
#